data_AF-A0ABD3FN96-F1
#
_entry.id   AF-A0ABD3FN96-F1
#
_cell.length_a   1.000
_cell.length_b   1.000
_cell.length_c   1.000
_cell.angle_alpha   90.00
_cell.angle_beta   90.00
_cell.angle_gamma   90.00
#
_symmetry.space_group_name_H-M   'P 1'
#
loop_
_entity.id
_entity.type
_entity.pdbx_description
1 polymer ?
#
loop_
_entity_poly.entity_id
_entity_poly.type
_entity_poly.pdbx_seq_one_letter_code
_entity_poly.pdbx_strand_id
1 'polypeptide(L)'
;MLEELSNLRGAFDQFSAVDEAWRVSANHALASVHIQCLLEVSTPTIEELQVEFEQVTKKIFAGELSLEKAEKIRQRLVKVYGYRFAHSLLSRSNVKELSHASKAPSDERRATQRYAKAWSGNGLVEDKSIYWKEFQDPIAKRAFYYNIRTGESRWEKPANFVGKKAKRRRKEKTTEAQPQPRPPAGER
;
A
#
# COMPACT_ATOMS: atom_id res chain seq x y z
N MET A 1 -10.34 31.23 -31.49
CA MET A 1 -9.53 30.26 -30.70
C MET A 1 -9.74 30.39 -29.19
N LEU A 2 -9.71 31.60 -28.60
CA LEU A 2 -9.95 31.74 -27.15
C LEU A 2 -11.42 31.55 -26.73
N GLU A 3 -12.39 31.89 -27.60
CA GLU A 3 -13.83 31.63 -27.36
C GLU A 3 -14.22 30.14 -27.40
N GLU A 4 -13.52 29.33 -28.20
CA GLU A 4 -13.73 27.88 -28.22
C GLU A 4 -13.23 27.21 -26.93
N LEU A 5 -12.13 27.70 -26.34
CA LEU A 5 -11.61 27.18 -25.08
C LEU A 5 -12.48 27.57 -23.88
N SER A 6 -13.13 28.74 -23.90
CA SER A 6 -14.13 29.09 -22.89
C SER A 6 -15.42 28.28 -23.03
N ASN A 7 -15.84 27.95 -24.26
CA ASN A 7 -16.98 27.06 -24.50
C ASN A 7 -16.68 25.61 -24.11
N LEU A 8 -15.47 25.12 -24.34
CA LEU A 8 -15.00 23.82 -23.84
C LEU A 8 -14.96 23.78 -22.31
N ARG A 9 -14.50 24.86 -21.66
CA ARG A 9 -14.51 24.96 -20.20
C ARG A 9 -15.94 25.02 -19.64
N GLY A 10 -16.87 25.71 -20.29
CA GLY A 10 -18.30 25.71 -19.94
C GLY A 10 -18.99 24.36 -20.18
N ALA A 11 -18.60 23.62 -21.23
CA ALA A 11 -19.03 22.24 -21.46
C ALA A 11 -18.43 21.28 -20.42
N PHE A 12 -17.24 21.58 -19.89
CA PHE A 12 -16.65 20.85 -18.78
C PHE A 12 -17.28 21.20 -17.42
N ASP A 13 -17.73 22.43 -17.21
CA ASP A 13 -18.48 22.81 -16.00
C ASP A 13 -19.95 22.33 -16.04
N GLN A 14 -20.47 21.95 -17.21
CA GLN A 14 -21.65 21.10 -17.32
C GLN A 14 -21.40 19.65 -16.84
N PHE A 15 -20.16 19.26 -16.49
CA PHE A 15 -19.89 18.09 -15.66
C PHE A 15 -20.18 18.36 -14.18
N SER A 16 -21.37 18.84 -13.87
CA SER A 16 -22.08 18.45 -12.64
C SER A 16 -22.28 16.92 -12.57
N ALA A 17 -22.01 16.21 -13.67
CA ALA A 17 -22.30 14.80 -13.86
C ALA A 17 -21.23 13.81 -13.38
N VAL A 18 -19.96 14.18 -13.12
CA VAL A 18 -18.94 13.15 -12.78
C VAL A 18 -19.16 12.60 -11.37
N ASP A 19 -19.32 13.47 -10.38
CA ASP A 19 -19.59 13.04 -9.00
C ASP A 19 -20.96 12.34 -8.90
N GLU A 20 -21.96 12.87 -9.62
CA GLU A 20 -23.28 12.25 -9.75
C GLU A 20 -23.20 10.87 -10.43
N ALA A 21 -22.42 10.72 -11.50
CA ALA A 21 -22.24 9.46 -12.20
C ALA A 21 -21.53 8.44 -11.31
N TRP A 22 -20.54 8.86 -10.51
CA TRP A 22 -19.91 8.00 -9.51
C TRP A 22 -20.89 7.57 -8.42
N ARG A 23 -21.77 8.47 -7.98
CA ARG A 23 -22.82 8.16 -7.00
C ARG A 23 -23.85 7.18 -7.53
N VAL A 24 -24.35 7.41 -8.75
CA VAL A 24 -25.25 6.48 -9.45
C VAL A 24 -24.58 5.12 -9.60
N SER A 25 -23.31 5.09 -10.05
CA SER A 25 -22.54 3.86 -10.20
C SER A 25 -22.36 3.13 -8.87
N ALA A 26 -22.06 3.86 -7.79
CA ALA A 26 -21.92 3.29 -6.46
C ALA A 26 -23.24 2.69 -5.96
N ASN A 27 -24.36 3.39 -6.14
CA ASN A 27 -25.68 2.92 -5.74
C ASN A 27 -26.08 1.63 -6.49
N HIS A 28 -25.86 1.59 -7.81
CA HIS A 28 -26.12 0.39 -8.62
C HIS A 28 -25.20 -0.77 -8.22
N ALA A 29 -23.91 -0.50 -7.98
CA ALA A 29 -22.97 -1.52 -7.52
C ALA A 29 -23.40 -2.13 -6.18
N LEU A 30 -23.86 -1.32 -5.24
CA LEU A 30 -24.37 -1.79 -3.95
C LEU A 30 -25.64 -2.64 -4.13
N ALA A 31 -26.55 -2.25 -5.02
CA ALA A 31 -27.72 -3.05 -5.36
C ALA A 31 -27.33 -4.40 -6.01
N SER A 32 -26.34 -4.42 -6.89
CA SER A 32 -25.85 -5.67 -7.49
C SER A 32 -25.24 -6.61 -6.46
N VAL A 33 -24.46 -6.09 -5.50
CA VAL A 33 -23.93 -6.90 -4.39
C VAL A 33 -25.06 -7.44 -3.51
N HIS A 34 -26.13 -6.68 -3.29
CA HIS A 34 -27.30 -7.18 -2.56
C HIS A 34 -27.95 -8.37 -3.26
N ILE A 35 -28.14 -8.29 -4.57
CA ILE A 35 -28.69 -9.39 -5.37
C ILE A 35 -27.78 -10.62 -5.29
N GLN A 36 -26.46 -10.44 -5.35
CA GLN A 36 -25.52 -11.55 -5.15
C GLN A 36 -25.70 -12.19 -3.77
N CYS A 37 -25.92 -11.41 -2.71
CA CYS A 37 -26.21 -11.98 -1.39
C CYS A 37 -27.53 -12.77 -1.35
N LEU A 38 -28.55 -12.37 -2.11
CA LEU A 38 -29.82 -13.12 -2.20
C LEU A 38 -29.63 -14.46 -2.93
N LEU A 39 -28.82 -14.47 -3.99
CA LEU A 39 -28.50 -15.68 -4.76
C LEU A 39 -27.74 -16.74 -3.94
N GLU A 40 -27.07 -16.35 -2.86
CA GLU A 40 -26.41 -17.31 -1.95
C GLU A 40 -27.38 -18.04 -1.02
N VAL A 41 -28.59 -17.50 -0.85
CA VAL A 41 -29.58 -18.01 0.11
C VAL A 41 -30.77 -18.66 -0.61
N SER A 42 -31.07 -18.27 -1.85
CA SER A 42 -32.22 -18.76 -2.59
C SER A 42 -31.97 -18.75 -4.10
N THR A 43 -32.77 -19.51 -4.85
CA THR A 43 -32.80 -19.50 -6.32
C THR A 43 -34.05 -18.77 -6.83
N PRO A 44 -34.08 -17.43 -6.75
CA PRO A 44 -35.19 -16.64 -7.28
C PRO A 44 -35.22 -16.70 -8.82
N THR A 45 -36.42 -16.46 -9.36
CA THR A 45 -36.62 -16.25 -10.79
C THR A 45 -36.02 -14.91 -11.25
N ILE A 46 -35.74 -14.78 -12.55
CA ILE A 46 -35.14 -13.56 -13.12
C ILE A 46 -36.04 -12.34 -12.89
N GLU A 47 -37.35 -12.52 -12.95
CA GLU A 47 -38.34 -11.45 -12.72
C GLU A 47 -38.29 -10.95 -11.26
N GLU A 48 -38.21 -11.86 -10.29
CA GLU A 48 -38.06 -11.51 -8.88
C GLU A 48 -36.75 -10.77 -8.61
N LEU A 49 -35.66 -11.17 -9.27
CA LEU A 49 -34.36 -10.50 -9.17
C LEU A 49 -34.39 -9.06 -9.69
N GLN A 50 -35.06 -8.84 -10.83
CA GLN A 50 -35.22 -7.51 -11.41
C GLN A 50 -36.03 -6.60 -10.49
N VAL A 51 -37.15 -7.11 -9.98
CA VAL A 51 -38.02 -6.38 -9.05
C VAL A 51 -37.26 -6.02 -7.76
N GLU A 52 -36.55 -6.96 -7.15
CA GLU A 52 -35.73 -6.68 -5.96
C GLU A 52 -34.61 -5.68 -6.25
N PHE A 53 -33.95 -5.77 -7.40
CA PHE A 53 -32.88 -4.85 -7.77
C PHE A 53 -33.40 -3.42 -7.89
N GLU A 54 -34.53 -3.21 -8.58
CA GLU A 54 -35.15 -1.90 -8.71
C GLU A 54 -35.61 -1.34 -7.36
N GLN A 55 -36.24 -2.17 -6.53
CA GLN A 55 -36.68 -1.76 -5.20
C GLN A 55 -35.51 -1.34 -4.31
N VAL A 56 -34.43 -2.11 -4.30
CA VAL A 56 -33.24 -1.82 -3.51
C VAL A 56 -32.54 -0.57 -4.02
N THR A 57 -32.43 -0.40 -5.34
CA THR A 57 -31.86 0.79 -5.95
C THR A 57 -32.66 2.04 -5.56
N LYS A 58 -34.00 2.02 -5.67
CA LYS A 58 -34.88 3.11 -5.23
C LYS A 58 -34.68 3.44 -3.75
N LYS A 59 -34.60 2.43 -2.88
CA LYS A 59 -34.34 2.62 -1.43
C LYS A 59 -32.96 3.19 -1.14
N ILE A 60 -31.93 2.78 -1.90
CA ILE A 60 -30.57 3.34 -1.78
C ILE A 60 -30.59 4.82 -2.17
N PHE A 61 -31.19 5.18 -3.31
CA PHE A 61 -31.31 6.58 -3.74
C PHE A 61 -32.07 7.44 -2.73
N ALA A 62 -33.15 6.92 -2.13
CA ALA A 62 -33.89 7.58 -1.06
C ALA A 62 -33.12 7.68 0.27
N GLY A 63 -32.04 6.90 0.46
CA GLY A 63 -31.31 6.81 1.73
C GLY A 63 -32.07 6.04 2.82
N GLU A 64 -33.08 5.26 2.43
CA GLU A 64 -33.99 4.48 3.30
C GLU A 64 -33.64 2.99 3.32
N LEU A 65 -32.44 2.61 2.87
CA LEU A 65 -32.01 1.23 2.91
C LEU A 65 -31.92 0.74 4.37
N SER A 66 -32.57 -0.40 4.65
CA SER A 66 -32.50 -1.05 5.97
C SER A 66 -31.05 -1.29 6.39
N LEU A 67 -30.76 -0.99 7.66
CA LEU A 67 -29.44 -1.11 8.27
C LEU A 67 -28.88 -2.55 8.15
N GLU A 68 -29.72 -3.56 8.28
CA GLU A 68 -29.31 -4.96 8.13
C GLU A 68 -28.89 -5.30 6.70
N LYS A 69 -29.63 -4.78 5.71
CA LYS A 69 -29.30 -4.98 4.29
C LYS A 69 -27.99 -4.27 3.93
N ALA A 70 -27.81 -3.03 4.40
CA ALA A 70 -26.59 -2.26 4.22
C ALA A 70 -25.36 -2.98 4.81
N GLU A 71 -25.50 -3.52 6.02
CA GLU A 71 -24.39 -4.22 6.69
C GLU A 71 -24.01 -5.52 5.98
N LYS A 72 -24.99 -6.30 5.48
CA LYS A 72 -24.70 -7.50 4.67
C LYS A 72 -23.94 -7.15 3.39
N ILE A 73 -24.36 -6.11 2.67
CA ILE A 73 -23.69 -5.62 1.46
C ILE A 73 -22.24 -5.22 1.78
N ARG A 74 -22.05 -4.47 2.87
CA ARG A 74 -20.72 -4.04 3.32
C ARG A 74 -19.83 -5.22 3.67
N GLN A 75 -20.32 -6.17 4.47
CA GLN A 75 -19.57 -7.37 4.86
C GLN A 75 -19.14 -8.16 3.63
N ARG A 76 -20.02 -8.31 2.64
CA ARG A 76 -19.70 -8.96 1.37
C ARG A 76 -18.61 -8.21 0.61
N LEU A 77 -18.75 -6.89 0.44
CA LEU A 77 -17.76 -6.03 -0.22
C LEU A 77 -16.39 -6.12 0.45
N VAL A 78 -16.33 -6.01 1.77
CA VAL A 78 -15.07 -6.09 2.53
C VAL A 78 -14.45 -7.47 2.40
N LYS A 79 -15.26 -8.54 2.44
CA LYS A 79 -14.77 -9.92 2.33
C LYS A 79 -14.17 -10.22 0.95
N VAL A 80 -14.78 -9.71 -0.12
CA VAL A 80 -14.38 -10.03 -1.50
C VAL A 80 -13.34 -9.05 -2.05
N TYR A 81 -13.51 -7.75 -1.80
CA TYR A 81 -12.72 -6.69 -2.43
C TYR A 81 -11.86 -5.88 -1.45
N GLY A 82 -12.01 -6.11 -0.13
CA GLY A 82 -11.28 -5.41 0.91
C GLY A 82 -11.91 -4.09 1.36
N TYR A 83 -11.44 -3.58 2.50
CA TYR A 83 -12.02 -2.43 3.18
C TYR A 83 -11.90 -1.12 2.40
N ARG A 84 -10.72 -0.84 1.83
CA ARG A 84 -10.48 0.43 1.10
C ARG A 84 -11.46 0.63 -0.07
N PHE A 85 -11.75 -0.43 -0.80
CA PHE A 85 -12.71 -0.39 -1.90
C PHE A 85 -14.14 -0.23 -1.40
N ALA A 86 -14.53 -1.04 -0.40
CA ALA A 86 -15.84 -0.94 0.24
C ALA A 86 -16.10 0.49 0.78
N HIS A 87 -15.13 1.05 1.51
CA HIS A 87 -15.19 2.41 2.04
C HIS A 87 -15.32 3.45 0.92
N SER A 88 -14.53 3.32 -0.16
CA SER A 88 -14.63 4.25 -1.30
C SER A 88 -16.00 4.23 -1.97
N LEU A 89 -16.62 3.05 -2.09
CA LEU A 89 -17.95 2.91 -2.66
C LEU A 89 -19.03 3.47 -1.73
N LEU A 90 -19.00 3.07 -0.45
CA LEU A 90 -19.99 3.52 0.53
C LEU A 90 -19.92 5.04 0.75
N SER A 91 -18.71 5.61 0.81
CA SER A 91 -18.49 7.06 0.97
C SER A 91 -19.06 7.89 -0.18
N ARG A 92 -19.22 7.30 -1.36
CA ARG A 92 -19.80 7.96 -2.54
C ARG A 92 -21.29 7.64 -2.73
N SER A 93 -21.83 6.72 -1.94
CA SER A 93 -23.23 6.29 -2.00
C SER A 93 -24.12 7.07 -1.04
N ASN A 94 -25.43 6.97 -1.21
CA ASN A 94 -26.43 7.51 -0.27
C ASN A 94 -26.67 6.60 0.95
N VAL A 95 -25.92 5.50 1.10
CA VAL A 95 -26.09 4.57 2.22
C VAL A 95 -25.42 5.11 3.47
N LYS A 96 -26.19 5.24 4.57
CA LYS A 96 -25.68 5.70 5.86
C LYS A 96 -24.72 4.64 6.45
N GLU A 97 -23.46 5.00 6.62
CA GLU A 97 -22.47 4.14 7.26
C GLU A 97 -22.78 4.02 8.77
N LEU A 98 -22.99 2.79 9.25
CA LEU A 98 -23.18 2.51 10.69
C LEU A 98 -21.88 2.78 11.45
N SER A 99 -21.96 3.36 12.65
CA SER A 99 -20.80 3.81 13.47
C SER A 99 -19.76 2.72 13.84
N HIS A 100 -20.09 1.43 13.67
CA HIS A 100 -19.13 0.33 13.79
C HIS A 100 -18.32 0.05 12.51
N ALA A 101 -18.77 0.54 11.34
CA ALA A 101 -18.13 0.36 10.03
C ALA A 101 -17.01 1.38 9.75
N SER A 102 -17.08 2.58 10.33
CA SER A 102 -16.00 3.57 10.30
C SER A 102 -14.81 3.20 11.18
N LYS A 103 -14.98 2.19 12.04
CA LYS A 103 -13.85 1.60 12.77
C LYS A 103 -13.11 0.66 11.81
N ALA A 104 -12.04 1.16 11.19
CA ALA A 104 -11.12 0.33 10.42
C ALA A 104 -10.87 -1.00 11.18
N PRO A 105 -10.94 -2.17 10.50
CA PRO A 105 -10.74 -3.46 11.13
C PRO A 105 -9.48 -3.45 12.00
N SER A 106 -9.50 -4.15 13.14
CA SER A 106 -8.33 -4.27 14.04
C SER A 106 -7.03 -4.50 13.26
N ASP A 107 -7.09 -5.39 12.28
CA ASP A 107 -5.93 -5.77 11.48
C ASP A 107 -5.45 -4.66 10.54
N GLU A 108 -6.35 -3.84 10.01
CA GLU A 108 -6.01 -2.69 9.18
C GLU A 108 -5.50 -1.52 10.01
N ARG A 109 -6.10 -1.24 11.18
CA ARG A 109 -5.54 -0.29 12.16
C ARG A 109 -4.13 -0.71 12.57
N ARG A 110 -3.93 -2.00 12.82
CA ARG A 110 -2.62 -2.58 13.14
C ARG A 110 -1.66 -2.47 11.96
N ALA A 111 -2.12 -2.64 10.72
CA ALA A 111 -1.32 -2.45 9.51
C ALA A 111 -0.92 -0.98 9.30
N THR A 112 -1.86 -0.04 9.40
CA THR A 112 -1.61 1.40 9.30
C THR A 112 -0.69 1.87 10.41
N GLN A 113 -0.87 1.41 11.65
CA GLN A 113 0.05 1.71 12.75
C GLN A 113 1.44 1.13 12.50
N ARG A 114 1.56 -0.09 11.96
CA ARG A 114 2.86 -0.67 11.60
C ARG A 114 3.56 0.13 10.50
N TYR A 115 2.80 0.52 9.48
CA TYR A 115 3.30 1.34 8.37
C TYR A 115 3.74 2.72 8.86
N ALA A 116 2.85 3.42 9.58
CA ALA A 116 3.14 4.69 10.21
C ALA A 116 4.36 4.57 11.12
N LYS A 117 4.46 3.56 12.00
CA LYS A 117 5.63 3.36 12.87
C LYS A 117 6.92 3.06 12.10
N ALA A 118 6.85 2.31 11.01
CA ALA A 118 8.01 2.02 10.16
C ALA A 118 8.47 3.26 9.34
N TRP A 119 7.59 4.24 9.14
CA TRP A 119 7.81 5.40 8.27
C TRP A 119 7.83 6.75 9.03
N SER A 120 7.40 6.79 10.30
CA SER A 120 7.31 7.95 11.21
C SER A 120 8.65 8.36 11.80
N GLY A 121 9.72 7.58 11.57
CA GLY A 121 11.05 7.99 11.98
C GLY A 121 11.49 9.21 11.17
N ASN A 122 11.60 10.37 11.85
CA ASN A 122 12.02 11.67 11.33
C ASN A 122 13.50 11.72 10.87
N GLY A 123 14.06 10.59 10.42
CA GLY A 123 15.37 10.53 9.78
C GLY A 123 15.18 10.49 8.27
N LEU A 124 15.90 11.37 7.56
CA LEU A 124 16.01 11.38 6.10
C LEU A 124 15.93 9.93 5.58
N VAL A 125 14.90 9.65 4.76
CA VAL A 125 14.62 8.32 4.21
C VAL A 125 15.87 7.73 3.50
N GLU A 126 16.82 8.60 3.14
CA GLU A 126 18.12 8.35 2.51
C GLU A 126 19.10 7.52 3.32
N ASP A 127 19.12 7.64 4.65
CA ASP A 127 20.17 7.02 5.49
C ASP A 127 19.64 5.91 6.40
N LYS A 128 18.54 5.27 5.99
CA LYS A 128 18.06 4.05 6.66
C LYS A 128 19.00 2.89 6.35
N SER A 129 19.37 2.15 7.38
CA SER A 129 20.29 1.00 7.33
C SER A 129 19.88 -0.12 6.38
N ILE A 130 18.58 -0.21 6.06
CA ILE A 130 18.01 -1.16 5.11
C ILE A 130 18.56 -0.93 3.69
N TYR A 131 19.00 0.30 3.37
CA TYR A 131 19.45 0.67 2.03
C TYR A 131 20.97 0.51 1.82
N TRP A 132 21.74 0.26 2.87
CA TRP A 132 23.19 0.07 2.76
C TRP A 132 23.54 -1.42 2.65
N LYS A 133 24.38 -1.77 1.67
CA LYS A 133 24.93 -3.12 1.49
C LYS A 133 26.44 -3.09 1.63
N GLU A 134 26.99 -4.07 2.34
CA GLU A 134 28.43 -4.27 2.47
C GLU A 134 28.94 -5.12 1.30
N PHE A 135 29.97 -4.63 0.63
CA PHE A 135 30.69 -5.32 -0.42
C PHE A 135 32.17 -5.38 -0.05
N GLN A 136 32.89 -6.38 -0.56
CA GLN A 136 34.34 -6.48 -0.42
C GLN A 136 34.98 -6.23 -1.77
N ASP A 137 35.92 -5.31 -1.80
CA ASP A 137 36.74 -5.08 -2.98
C ASP A 137 37.76 -6.23 -3.13
N PRO A 138 37.75 -6.98 -4.26
CA PRO A 138 38.67 -8.09 -4.48
C PRO A 138 40.13 -7.67 -4.61
N ILE A 139 40.41 -6.41 -4.97
CA ILE A 139 41.76 -5.88 -5.19
C ILE A 139 42.31 -5.31 -3.88
N ALA A 140 41.53 -4.46 -3.20
CA ALA A 140 41.96 -3.78 -1.99
C ALA A 140 41.75 -4.59 -0.70
N LYS A 141 41.00 -5.71 -0.76
CA LYS A 141 40.57 -6.52 0.40
C LYS A 141 39.94 -5.68 1.53
N ARG A 142 39.30 -4.57 1.18
CA ARG A 142 38.59 -3.67 2.11
C ARG A 142 37.10 -3.74 1.85
N ALA A 143 36.33 -3.63 2.93
CA ALA A 143 34.88 -3.54 2.85
C ALA A 143 34.47 -2.10 2.47
N PHE A 144 33.52 -1.99 1.56
CA PHE A 144 32.85 -0.73 1.23
C PHE A 144 31.34 -0.89 1.37
N TYR A 145 30.67 0.20 1.72
CA TYR A 145 29.23 0.27 1.91
C TYR A 145 28.62 1.01 0.73
N TYR A 146 27.64 0.38 0.08
CA TYR A 146 26.94 0.95 -1.06
C TYR A 146 25.46 1.16 -0.73
N ASN A 147 24.97 2.37 -0.95
CA ASN A 147 23.56 2.72 -0.80
C ASN A 147 22.80 2.44 -2.09
N ILE A 148 21.91 1.44 -2.07
CA ILE A 148 21.15 1.04 -3.27
C ILE A 148 20.13 2.09 -3.73
N ARG A 149 19.83 3.09 -2.90
CA ARG A 149 18.79 4.09 -3.15
C ARG A 149 19.35 5.39 -3.72
N THR A 150 20.53 5.80 -3.26
CA THR A 150 21.22 7.01 -3.75
C THR A 150 22.32 6.70 -4.76
N GLY A 151 22.79 5.45 -4.82
CA GLY A 151 23.95 5.07 -5.62
C GLY A 151 25.29 5.49 -5.02
N GLU A 152 25.29 6.02 -3.79
CA GLU A 152 26.51 6.44 -3.10
C GLU A 152 27.32 5.25 -2.57
N SER A 153 28.64 5.33 -2.71
CA SER A 153 29.59 4.40 -2.07
C SER A 153 30.39 5.12 -0.99
N ARG A 154 30.58 4.46 0.15
CA ARG A 154 31.35 4.97 1.29
C ARG A 154 32.26 3.90 1.86
N TRP A 155 33.45 4.31 2.28
CA TRP A 155 34.44 3.43 2.93
C TRP A 155 34.24 3.37 4.45
N GLU A 156 33.53 4.34 5.01
CA GLU A 156 33.17 4.39 6.43
C GLU A 156 31.81 3.74 6.66
N LYS A 157 31.69 2.99 7.77
CA LYS A 157 30.46 2.30 8.14
C LYS A 157 29.39 3.33 8.55
N PRO A 158 28.22 3.37 7.90
CA PRO A 158 27.13 4.26 8.29
C PRO A 158 26.69 4.00 9.74
N ALA A 159 26.42 5.07 10.51
CA ALA A 159 26.08 4.99 11.93
C ALA A 159 24.91 4.03 12.23
N ASN A 160 24.02 3.85 11.26
CA ASN A 160 22.81 3.03 11.39
C ASN A 160 23.01 1.57 10.92
N PHE A 161 24.16 1.18 10.36
CA PHE A 161 24.35 -0.13 9.71
C PHE A 161 24.38 -1.30 10.71
N VAL A 162 23.29 -2.07 10.76
CA VAL A 162 23.20 -3.33 11.50
C VAL A 162 23.80 -4.46 10.65
N GLY A 163 25.13 -4.52 10.62
CA GLY A 163 25.85 -5.60 9.94
C GLY A 163 25.44 -6.97 10.51
N LYS A 164 25.09 -7.92 9.63
CA LYS A 164 24.90 -9.32 10.03
C LYS A 164 26.21 -9.80 10.63
N LYS A 165 26.25 -10.08 11.94
CA LYS A 165 27.41 -10.72 12.58
C LYS A 165 27.60 -12.11 11.97
N ALA A 166 28.42 -12.21 10.93
CA ALA A 166 28.92 -13.49 10.47
C ALA A 166 29.78 -14.08 11.60
N LYS A 167 29.43 -15.29 12.05
CA LYS A 167 30.24 -16.10 12.97
C LYS A 167 31.68 -16.08 12.46
N ARG A 168 32.58 -15.48 13.24
CA ARG A 168 34.04 -15.56 13.03
C ARG A 168 34.42 -17.05 13.09
N ARG A 169 34.56 -17.71 11.93
CA ARG A 169 35.31 -18.98 11.85
C ARG A 169 36.77 -18.63 12.07
N ARG A 170 37.19 -18.73 13.33
CA ARG A 170 38.60 -18.85 13.73
C ARG A 170 39.17 -20.04 12.95
N LYS A 171 39.98 -19.77 11.93
CA LYS A 171 40.90 -20.77 11.38
C LYS A 171 42.29 -20.29 11.79
N GLU A 172 42.81 -20.95 12.81
CA GLU A 172 44.20 -20.87 13.24
C GLU A 172 45.13 -21.07 12.05
N LYS A 173 46.12 -20.19 11.94
CA LYS A 173 47.40 -20.46 11.29
C LYS A 173 48.48 -19.89 12.19
N THR A 174 48.89 -20.71 13.15
CA THR A 174 50.29 -20.74 13.60
C THR A 174 50.97 -21.77 12.70
N THR A 175 52.09 -21.38 12.07
CA THR A 175 53.40 -22.08 12.04
C THR A 175 54.26 -21.46 10.91
N GLU A 176 55.13 -20.52 11.32
CA GLU A 176 56.60 -20.49 11.14
C GLU A 176 57.24 -21.04 9.84
N ALA A 177 57.95 -20.18 9.10
CA ALA A 177 59.40 -20.26 8.76
C ALA A 177 59.81 -19.29 7.61
N GLN A 178 60.98 -18.66 7.80
CA GLN A 178 61.76 -17.62 7.06
C GLN A 178 62.25 -18.01 5.62
N PRO A 179 63.04 -17.18 4.83
CA PRO A 179 63.79 -15.94 5.16
C PRO A 179 63.77 -14.76 4.13
N GLN A 180 64.42 -13.66 4.53
CA GLN A 180 64.72 -12.39 3.82
C GLN A 180 65.79 -12.53 2.70
N PRO A 181 66.06 -11.51 1.84
CA PRO A 181 66.98 -10.42 2.22
C PRO A 181 66.58 -8.99 1.79
N ARG A 182 67.08 -8.02 2.56
CA ARG A 182 67.02 -6.55 2.39
C ARG A 182 67.80 -6.05 1.15
N PRO A 183 67.48 -4.87 0.59
CA PRO A 183 68.40 -4.15 -0.29
C PRO A 183 69.46 -3.37 0.52
N PRO A 184 70.67 -3.16 -0.02
CA PRO A 184 71.76 -2.45 0.65
C PRO A 184 71.53 -0.94 0.65
N ALA A 185 71.82 -0.30 1.78
CA ALA A 185 71.91 1.15 1.91
C ALA A 185 73.31 1.62 1.50
N GLY A 186 73.37 2.72 0.75
CA GLY A 186 74.61 3.45 0.47
C GLY A 186 75.09 4.28 1.66
N GLU A 187 76.43 4.33 1.76
CA GLU A 187 77.30 5.41 2.26
C GLU A 187 77.13 5.93 3.70
N ARG A 188 78.14 5.64 4.53
CA ARG A 188 79.27 6.55 4.82
C ARG A 188 80.47 5.79 5.37
#